data_AF-A0A7X0XDJ3-F1
#
_entry.id   AF-A0A7X0XDJ3-F1
#
_cell.length_a   1.000
_cell.length_b   1.000
_cell.length_c   1.000
_cell.angle_alpha   90.00
_cell.angle_beta   90.00
_cell.angle_gamma   90.00
#
_symmetry.space_group_name_H-M   'P 1'
#
loop_
_entity.id
_entity.type
_entity.pdbx_description
1 polymer ?
#
loop_
_entity_poly.entity_id
_entity_poly.type
_entity_poly.pdbx_seq_one_letter_code
_entity_poly.pdbx_strand_id
1 'polypeptide(L)'
;MGKTTHDFSQASIDKLNSIVKDEEKEGGWDWWDDHFIDIPEIGESKDSLEKYHREVIDKHDIGQTEFDNILKNIENIDHEYEEEFTGVLNQLESFRYRLNNIGQIITPSVISASTDTISAIISYANNYGLSIVEYGDYMSEHPERLKKINEYEALHPESAKKVDDFLSSLPLQDRLGIKYLIYTAEEPYRSLCLKYMDKFKITSTIESGVFTHESGAFFWHKDATLVFDIDEDRINSRGQYYTFFHEMGHAIDYYYGKENGADDFYSSVFKINGKTLSDYNIQDVENNVRQSLGDLLKSEEYKGLSASEKQKMLDNISQNILKQDENYDNLSAKEQELQDTLEIDYTFKLSGPDNESASDVYQGVTNFTIDSRDYGYGHSDGYWFDKNGNNTNKTNKESFAEFFGRKMTVGDTSIDGLESIETYLPESKEHMEKMLESMG
;
A
#
# COMPACT_ATOMS: atom_id res chain seq x y z
N MET A 1 -26.54 23.21 -51.15
CA MET A 1 -26.43 21.93 -50.43
C MET A 1 -26.90 22.17 -49.01
N GLY A 2 -28.05 21.62 -48.63
CA GLY A 2 -28.53 21.70 -47.24
C GLY A 2 -27.63 20.85 -46.37
N LYS A 3 -27.22 21.38 -45.20
CA LYS A 3 -26.57 20.56 -44.17
C LYS A 3 -27.64 19.60 -43.64
N THR A 4 -27.48 18.31 -43.88
CA THR A 4 -28.15 17.27 -43.11
C THR A 4 -27.57 17.30 -41.70
N THR A 5 -28.41 17.61 -40.71
CA THR A 5 -28.11 17.42 -39.29
C THR A 5 -28.62 16.04 -38.90
N HIS A 6 -27.75 15.19 -38.36
CA HIS A 6 -28.17 13.93 -37.76
C HIS A 6 -29.00 14.24 -36.50
N ASP A 7 -30.24 13.74 -36.43
CA ASP A 7 -31.14 13.92 -35.29
C ASP A 7 -31.35 12.58 -34.59
N PHE A 8 -30.68 12.41 -33.44
CA PHE A 8 -30.81 11.26 -32.55
C PHE A 8 -31.74 11.55 -31.36
N SER A 9 -32.65 12.53 -31.48
CA SER A 9 -33.60 12.80 -30.41
C SER A 9 -34.46 11.57 -30.10
N GLN A 10 -34.87 11.44 -28.83
CA GLN A 10 -35.78 10.36 -28.41
C GLN A 10 -37.04 10.30 -29.28
N ALA A 11 -37.55 11.45 -29.72
CA ALA A 11 -38.70 11.51 -30.63
C ALA A 11 -38.43 10.86 -32.00
N SER A 12 -37.21 11.00 -32.53
CA SER A 12 -36.79 10.37 -33.79
C SER A 12 -36.51 8.88 -33.61
N ILE A 13 -35.93 8.47 -32.48
CA ILE A 13 -35.74 7.07 -32.10
C ILE A 13 -37.09 6.37 -31.90
N ASP A 14 -38.03 7.00 -31.20
CA ASP A 14 -39.37 6.47 -30.98
C ASP A 14 -40.14 6.33 -32.30
N LYS A 15 -39.93 7.26 -33.23
CA LYS A 15 -40.51 7.19 -34.56
C LYS A 15 -39.95 6.04 -35.38
N LEU A 16 -38.62 5.84 -35.38
CA LEU A 16 -37.99 4.68 -36.04
C LEU A 16 -38.41 3.35 -35.42
N ASN A 17 -38.46 3.29 -34.09
CA ASN A 17 -39.00 2.15 -33.35
C ASN A 17 -40.46 1.83 -33.74
N SER A 18 -41.30 2.85 -33.96
CA SER A 18 -42.67 2.63 -34.42
C SER A 18 -42.73 2.04 -35.83
N ILE A 19 -41.80 2.45 -36.71
CA ILE A 19 -41.68 1.91 -38.06
C ILE A 19 -41.24 0.44 -38.02
N VAL A 20 -40.16 0.12 -37.29
CA VAL A 20 -39.68 -1.26 -37.11
C VAL A 20 -40.78 -2.19 -36.58
N LYS A 21 -41.56 -1.73 -35.58
CA LYS A 21 -42.68 -2.50 -35.01
C LYS A 21 -43.87 -2.65 -35.94
N ASP A 22 -44.04 -1.76 -36.90
CA ASP A 22 -45.11 -1.85 -37.89
C ASP A 22 -44.68 -2.82 -39.01
N GLU A 23 -43.44 -2.73 -39.51
CA GLU A 23 -42.88 -3.68 -40.49
C GLU A 23 -42.82 -5.12 -39.94
N GLU A 24 -42.38 -5.33 -38.69
CA GLU A 24 -42.37 -6.66 -38.06
C GLU A 24 -43.76 -7.29 -37.91
N LYS A 25 -44.82 -6.47 -37.81
CA LYS A 25 -46.22 -6.96 -37.75
C LYS A 25 -46.76 -7.29 -39.14
N GLU A 26 -46.27 -6.61 -40.18
CA GLU A 26 -46.63 -6.83 -41.58
C GLU A 26 -45.92 -8.05 -42.19
N GLY A 27 -44.88 -8.57 -41.53
CA GLY A 27 -44.04 -9.73 -41.88
C GLY A 27 -44.70 -11.11 -41.99
N GLY A 28 -45.93 -11.19 -42.52
CA GLY A 28 -46.59 -12.43 -42.92
C GLY A 28 -46.58 -12.70 -44.43
N TRP A 29 -46.31 -11.72 -45.29
CA TRP A 29 -46.46 -11.85 -46.74
C TRP A 29 -45.57 -10.87 -47.54
N ASP A 30 -44.25 -11.07 -47.67
CA ASP A 30 -43.55 -10.49 -48.83
C ASP A 30 -42.18 -11.11 -49.22
N TRP A 31 -42.12 -12.41 -49.49
CA TRP A 31 -40.90 -13.04 -50.02
C TRP A 31 -40.53 -12.64 -51.46
N TRP A 32 -41.33 -11.80 -52.15
CA TRP A 32 -41.15 -11.54 -53.58
C TRP A 32 -40.66 -10.13 -53.94
N ASP A 33 -40.79 -9.12 -53.08
CA ASP A 33 -40.38 -7.73 -53.41
C ASP A 33 -38.95 -7.35 -52.94
N ASP A 34 -38.37 -8.05 -51.96
CA ASP A 34 -37.03 -7.72 -51.39
C ASP A 34 -35.84 -7.88 -52.35
N HIS A 35 -36.01 -8.60 -53.46
CA HIS A 35 -34.90 -8.91 -54.38
C HIS A 35 -34.63 -7.85 -55.44
N PHE A 36 -35.45 -6.79 -55.57
CA PHE A 36 -35.42 -5.93 -56.75
C PHE A 36 -35.44 -4.40 -56.53
N ILE A 37 -35.23 -3.90 -55.31
CA ILE A 37 -35.16 -2.45 -55.06
C ILE A 37 -33.73 -2.01 -54.72
N ASP A 38 -33.12 -1.24 -55.63
CA ASP A 38 -31.91 -0.46 -55.33
C ASP A 38 -32.27 0.61 -54.29
N ILE A 39 -31.50 0.71 -53.18
CA ILE A 39 -31.73 1.75 -52.17
C ILE A 39 -31.44 3.10 -52.85
N PRO A 40 -32.41 4.02 -52.94
CA PRO A 40 -32.14 5.32 -53.52
C PRO A 40 -31.09 6.05 -52.68
N GLU A 41 -30.12 6.73 -53.31
CA GLU A 41 -29.29 7.69 -52.59
C GLU A 41 -30.21 8.68 -51.86
N ILE A 42 -29.80 9.14 -50.66
CA ILE A 42 -30.58 10.01 -49.74
C ILE A 42 -31.13 11.30 -50.42
N GLY A 43 -30.67 11.64 -51.64
CA GLY A 43 -31.17 12.74 -52.45
C GLY A 43 -32.25 12.42 -53.49
N GLU A 44 -32.61 11.16 -53.75
CA GLU A 44 -33.54 10.78 -54.83
C GLU A 44 -34.94 10.33 -54.36
N SER A 45 -35.14 10.07 -53.06
CA SER A 45 -36.48 9.79 -52.54
C SER A 45 -37.28 11.10 -52.37
N LYS A 46 -38.22 11.33 -53.29
CA LYS A 46 -39.06 12.54 -53.30
C LYS A 46 -40.28 12.48 -52.35
N ASP A 47 -40.51 11.35 -51.68
CA ASP A 47 -41.80 11.04 -51.04
C ASP A 47 -41.73 10.82 -49.52
N SER A 48 -40.87 11.59 -48.82
CA SER A 48 -40.71 11.67 -47.36
C SER A 48 -39.68 10.71 -46.74
N LEU A 49 -38.94 11.25 -45.76
CA LEU A 49 -37.92 10.57 -44.94
C LEU A 49 -38.43 9.26 -44.31
N GLU A 50 -39.72 9.19 -43.99
CA GLU A 50 -40.36 8.01 -43.41
C GLU A 50 -40.41 6.83 -44.37
N LYS A 51 -40.66 7.09 -45.67
CA LYS A 51 -40.65 6.05 -46.70
C LYS A 51 -39.25 5.46 -46.88
N TYR A 52 -38.23 6.32 -46.87
CA TYR A 52 -36.83 5.88 -46.91
C TYR A 52 -36.46 4.99 -45.72
N HIS A 53 -36.90 5.34 -44.51
CA HIS A 53 -36.65 4.52 -43.33
C HIS A 53 -37.34 3.15 -43.43
N ARG A 54 -38.58 3.08 -43.94
CA ARG A 54 -39.27 1.81 -44.20
C ARG A 54 -38.51 0.94 -45.19
N GLU A 55 -38.15 1.49 -46.36
CA GLU A 55 -37.41 0.77 -47.40
C GLU A 55 -36.05 0.22 -46.92
N VAL A 56 -35.35 0.95 -46.03
CA VAL A 56 -34.07 0.51 -45.46
C VAL A 56 -34.28 -0.57 -44.39
N ILE A 57 -35.27 -0.42 -43.51
CA ILE A 57 -35.58 -1.38 -42.44
C ILE A 57 -35.99 -2.73 -43.04
N ASP A 58 -36.88 -2.69 -44.03
CA ASP A 58 -37.42 -3.85 -44.73
C ASP A 58 -36.32 -4.62 -45.49
N LYS A 59 -35.58 -3.92 -46.35
CA LYS A 59 -34.51 -4.55 -47.17
C LYS A 59 -33.40 -5.21 -46.34
N HIS A 60 -33.12 -4.69 -45.15
CA HIS A 60 -32.09 -5.21 -44.27
C HIS A 60 -32.64 -6.17 -43.21
N ASP A 61 -33.94 -6.51 -43.25
CA ASP A 61 -34.64 -7.38 -42.29
C ASP A 61 -34.38 -6.95 -40.83
N ILE A 62 -34.38 -5.63 -40.59
CA ILE A 62 -34.04 -5.07 -39.28
C ILE A 62 -35.23 -5.24 -38.34
N GLY A 63 -35.28 -6.37 -37.65
CA GLY A 63 -36.22 -6.60 -36.55
C GLY A 63 -35.89 -5.77 -35.31
N GLN A 64 -36.81 -5.75 -34.34
CA GLN A 64 -36.71 -5.00 -33.09
C GLN A 64 -35.43 -5.34 -32.33
N THR A 65 -35.01 -6.61 -32.32
CA THR A 65 -33.79 -7.04 -31.62
C THR A 65 -32.54 -6.47 -32.29
N GLU A 66 -32.49 -6.41 -33.63
CA GLU A 66 -31.35 -5.85 -34.36
C GLU A 66 -31.33 -4.32 -34.23
N PHE A 67 -32.50 -3.68 -34.30
CA PHE A 67 -32.64 -2.26 -34.06
C PHE A 67 -32.19 -1.85 -32.65
N ASP A 68 -32.60 -2.59 -31.62
CA ASP A 68 -32.17 -2.35 -30.23
C ASP A 68 -30.65 -2.52 -30.07
N ASN A 69 -30.03 -3.48 -30.77
CA ASN A 69 -28.58 -3.66 -30.78
C ASN A 69 -27.85 -2.51 -31.49
N ILE A 70 -28.41 -1.97 -32.57
CA ILE A 70 -27.88 -0.79 -33.26
C ILE A 70 -27.90 0.42 -32.33
N LEU A 71 -29.01 0.65 -31.61
CA LEU A 71 -29.10 1.74 -30.62
C LEU A 71 -28.08 1.57 -29.49
N LYS A 72 -27.91 0.35 -28.98
CA LYS A 72 -26.91 0.06 -27.94
C LYS A 72 -25.47 0.31 -28.41
N ASN A 73 -25.16 -0.01 -29.67
CA ASN A 73 -23.84 0.29 -30.25
C ASN A 73 -23.62 1.80 -30.43
N ILE A 74 -24.66 2.55 -30.78
CA ILE A 74 -24.60 4.02 -30.84
C ILE A 74 -24.37 4.59 -29.43
N GLU A 75 -25.07 4.10 -28.40
CA GLU A 75 -24.85 4.50 -27.00
C GLU A 75 -23.41 4.23 -26.54
N ASN A 76 -22.84 3.08 -26.90
CA ASN A 76 -21.44 2.76 -26.57
C ASN A 76 -20.46 3.73 -27.25
N ILE A 77 -20.68 4.05 -28.53
CA ILE A 77 -19.85 5.01 -29.27
C ILE A 77 -19.99 6.42 -28.68
N ASP A 78 -21.21 6.83 -28.31
CA ASP A 78 -21.45 8.10 -27.63
C ASP A 78 -20.72 8.16 -26.29
N HIS A 79 -20.66 7.04 -25.55
CA HIS A 79 -19.90 6.94 -24.31
C HIS A 79 -18.38 7.02 -24.56
N GLU A 80 -17.85 6.35 -25.57
CA GLU A 80 -16.43 6.46 -25.97
C GLU A 80 -16.07 7.91 -26.34
N TYR A 81 -16.93 8.61 -27.10
CA TYR A 81 -16.72 10.03 -27.39
C TYR A 81 -16.85 10.91 -26.15
N GLU A 82 -17.80 10.63 -25.24
CA GLU A 82 -17.93 11.35 -23.97
C GLU A 82 -16.66 11.23 -23.12
N GLU A 83 -16.07 10.02 -23.05
CA GLU A 83 -14.79 9.78 -22.38
C GLU A 83 -13.65 10.56 -23.03
N GLU A 84 -13.53 10.53 -24.36
CA GLU A 84 -12.51 11.31 -25.10
C GLU A 84 -12.69 12.83 -24.88
N PHE A 85 -13.91 13.34 -25.00
CA PHE A 85 -14.20 14.77 -24.80
C PHE A 85 -14.00 15.20 -23.35
N THR A 86 -14.31 14.33 -22.37
CA THR A 86 -14.02 14.56 -20.96
C THR A 86 -12.52 14.60 -20.72
N GLY A 87 -11.74 13.71 -21.35
CA GLY A 87 -10.28 13.75 -21.34
C GLY A 87 -9.73 15.08 -21.88
N VAL A 88 -10.23 15.55 -23.03
CA VAL A 88 -9.85 16.85 -23.60
C VAL A 88 -10.28 18.02 -22.70
N LEU A 89 -11.47 17.96 -22.11
CA LEU A 89 -11.95 18.99 -21.18
C LEU A 89 -11.05 19.07 -19.94
N ASN A 90 -10.69 17.92 -19.35
CA ASN A 90 -9.78 17.84 -18.22
C ASN A 90 -8.39 18.43 -18.56
N GLN A 91 -7.88 18.18 -19.77
CA GLN A 91 -6.64 18.80 -20.25
C GLN A 91 -6.77 20.33 -20.38
N LEU A 92 -7.89 20.83 -20.89
CA LEU A 92 -8.17 22.27 -21.01
C LEU A 92 -8.37 22.94 -19.64
N GLU A 93 -9.00 22.26 -18.70
CA GLU A 93 -9.16 22.76 -17.32
C GLU A 93 -7.83 22.78 -16.57
N SER A 94 -6.99 21.75 -16.73
CA SER A 94 -5.61 21.74 -16.26
C SER A 94 -4.82 22.92 -16.84
N PHE A 95 -4.96 23.18 -18.14
CA PHE A 95 -4.30 24.32 -18.78
C PHE A 95 -4.82 25.68 -18.27
N ARG A 96 -6.14 25.82 -18.06
CA ARG A 96 -6.75 27.01 -17.46
C ARG A 96 -6.25 27.24 -16.03
N TYR A 97 -6.15 26.17 -15.24
CA TYR A 97 -5.61 26.21 -13.88
C TYR A 97 -4.15 26.69 -13.89
N ARG A 98 -3.30 26.18 -14.80
CA ARG A 98 -1.92 26.66 -15.00
C ARG A 98 -1.88 28.16 -15.31
N LEU A 99 -2.72 28.64 -16.23
CA LEU A 99 -2.79 30.07 -16.59
C LEU A 99 -3.25 30.96 -15.43
N ASN A 100 -4.24 30.51 -14.65
CA ASN A 100 -4.73 31.26 -13.50
C ASN A 100 -3.68 31.36 -12.39
N ASN A 101 -2.93 30.29 -12.13
CA ASN A 101 -1.84 30.30 -11.15
C ASN A 101 -0.70 31.24 -11.57
N ILE A 102 -0.31 31.20 -12.84
CA ILE A 102 0.67 32.15 -13.40
C ILE A 102 0.14 33.59 -13.26
N GLY A 103 -1.14 33.83 -13.56
CA GLY A 103 -1.77 35.14 -13.45
C GLY A 103 -1.83 35.70 -12.03
N GLN A 104 -2.06 34.86 -11.01
CA GLN A 104 -2.10 35.26 -9.60
C GLN A 104 -0.72 35.68 -9.08
N ILE A 105 0.35 35.05 -9.58
CA ILE A 105 1.74 35.33 -9.20
C ILE A 105 2.23 36.67 -9.75
N ILE A 106 1.73 37.10 -10.92
CA ILE A 106 2.14 38.36 -11.59
C ILE A 106 1.30 39.56 -11.11
N THR A 107 0.54 39.42 -10.02
CA THR A 107 -0.21 40.56 -9.47
C THR A 107 0.72 41.60 -8.83
N PRO A 108 0.50 42.92 -9.06
CA PRO A 108 1.39 43.98 -8.56
C PRO A 108 1.64 43.97 -7.05
N SER A 109 0.75 43.36 -6.25
CA SER A 109 0.89 43.21 -4.80
C SER A 109 1.93 42.17 -4.37
N VAL A 110 2.28 41.20 -5.21
CA VAL A 110 3.31 40.17 -4.92
C VAL A 110 4.72 40.69 -5.28
N ILE A 111 4.81 41.62 -6.23
CA ILE A 111 6.07 42.24 -6.70
C ILE A 111 6.72 43.14 -5.63
N SER A 112 5.97 43.57 -4.60
CA SER A 112 6.53 44.34 -3.47
C SER A 112 7.13 43.48 -2.35
N ALA A 113 7.04 42.15 -2.44
CA ALA A 113 7.64 41.24 -1.47
C ALA A 113 9.15 41.06 -1.71
N SER A 114 9.89 40.78 -0.63
CA SER A 114 11.35 40.58 -0.66
C SER A 114 11.79 39.57 -1.73
N THR A 115 12.99 39.73 -2.27
CA THR A 115 13.61 38.84 -3.27
C THR A 115 13.59 37.36 -2.86
N ASP A 116 13.62 37.08 -1.56
CA ASP A 116 13.59 35.72 -1.03
C ASP A 116 12.19 35.09 -1.19
N THR A 117 11.14 35.88 -0.95
CA THR A 117 9.75 35.47 -1.18
C THR A 117 9.49 35.20 -2.66
N ILE A 118 9.98 36.06 -3.55
CA ILE A 118 9.85 35.88 -5.00
C ILE A 118 10.63 34.65 -5.48
N SER A 119 11.83 34.41 -4.94
CA SER A 119 12.64 33.23 -5.29
C SER A 119 12.00 31.93 -4.81
N ALA A 120 11.38 31.92 -3.63
CA ALA A 120 10.62 30.78 -3.13
C ALA A 120 9.37 30.51 -3.99
N ILE A 121 8.64 31.56 -4.38
CA ILE A 121 7.45 31.44 -5.25
C ILE A 121 7.82 30.96 -6.65
N ILE A 122 8.91 31.47 -7.24
CA ILE A 122 9.39 31.02 -8.56
C ILE A 122 9.90 29.58 -8.51
N SER A 123 10.61 29.20 -7.43
CA SER A 123 11.07 27.81 -7.25
C SER A 123 9.88 26.87 -7.07
N TYR A 124 8.88 27.26 -6.27
CA TYR A 124 7.62 26.54 -6.14
C TYR A 124 6.90 26.39 -7.47
N ALA A 125 6.75 27.47 -8.25
CA ALA A 125 6.08 27.44 -9.55
C ALA A 125 6.83 26.63 -10.61
N ASN A 126 8.17 26.67 -10.60
CA ASN A 126 8.99 25.86 -11.49
C ASN A 126 8.94 24.38 -11.12
N ASN A 127 9.06 24.05 -9.83
CA ASN A 127 8.98 22.66 -9.36
C ASN A 127 7.56 22.10 -9.59
N TYR A 128 6.51 22.88 -9.32
CA TYR A 128 5.12 22.49 -9.58
C TYR A 128 4.81 22.38 -11.09
N GLY A 129 5.36 23.28 -11.91
CA GLY A 129 5.21 23.24 -13.36
C GLY A 129 5.93 22.06 -14.01
N LEU A 130 7.15 21.76 -13.56
CA LEU A 130 7.92 20.58 -13.96
C LEU A 130 7.24 19.30 -13.46
N SER A 131 6.71 19.31 -12.23
CA SER A 131 5.96 18.17 -11.69
C SER A 131 4.68 17.88 -12.47
N ILE A 132 4.01 18.90 -13.01
CA ILE A 132 2.84 18.69 -13.85
C ILE A 132 3.21 18.12 -15.23
N VAL A 133 4.35 18.51 -15.80
CA VAL A 133 4.78 18.07 -17.14
C VAL A 133 5.32 16.64 -17.13
N GLU A 134 6.00 16.23 -16.07
CA GLU A 134 6.59 14.90 -15.93
C GLU A 134 5.68 13.88 -15.17
N TYR A 135 4.67 14.33 -14.40
CA TYR A 135 3.98 13.50 -13.39
C TYR A 135 2.43 13.64 -13.41
N GLY A 136 1.86 14.13 -14.52
CA GLY A 136 0.47 14.62 -14.61
C GLY A 136 -0.62 13.64 -14.15
N ASP A 137 -0.44 12.33 -14.34
CA ASP A 137 -1.44 11.32 -13.98
C ASP A 137 -1.44 11.08 -12.46
N TYR A 138 -0.28 10.82 -11.85
CA TYR A 138 -0.13 10.71 -10.39
C TYR A 138 -0.58 12.00 -9.68
N MET A 139 -0.28 13.16 -10.28
CA MET A 139 -0.73 14.47 -9.79
C MET A 139 -2.24 14.64 -9.76
N SER A 140 -2.94 14.05 -10.73
CA SER A 140 -4.40 14.12 -10.80
C SER A 140 -5.05 13.24 -9.73
N GLU A 141 -4.41 12.13 -9.38
CA GLU A 141 -4.91 11.17 -8.38
C GLU A 141 -4.60 11.59 -6.93
N HIS A 142 -3.48 12.30 -6.69
CA HIS A 142 -3.01 12.66 -5.33
C HIS A 142 -2.59 14.13 -5.15
N PRO A 143 -3.46 15.12 -5.46
CA PRO A 143 -3.10 16.54 -5.43
C PRO A 143 -2.63 17.06 -4.05
N GLU A 144 -3.21 16.53 -2.96
CA GLU A 144 -2.82 16.93 -1.59
C GLU A 144 -1.43 16.42 -1.17
N ARG A 145 -1.02 15.21 -1.62
CA ARG A 145 0.33 14.68 -1.32
C ARG A 145 1.39 15.58 -1.91
N LEU A 146 1.22 15.96 -3.18
CA LEU A 146 2.17 16.83 -3.86
C LEU A 146 2.24 18.23 -3.24
N LYS A 147 1.10 18.80 -2.84
CA LYS A 147 1.08 20.08 -2.14
C LYS A 147 1.94 20.03 -0.89
N LYS A 148 1.84 18.96 -0.09
CA LYS A 148 2.66 18.77 1.11
C LYS A 148 4.15 18.62 0.79
N ILE A 149 4.48 17.90 -0.27
CA ILE A 149 5.86 17.79 -0.76
C ILE A 149 6.42 19.16 -1.11
N ASN A 150 5.73 19.92 -1.97
CA ASN A 150 6.21 21.23 -2.40
C ASN A 150 6.29 22.26 -1.26
N GLU A 151 5.33 22.22 -0.32
CA GLU A 151 5.38 23.04 0.90
C GLU A 151 6.66 22.77 1.69
N TYR A 152 7.03 21.49 1.87
CA TYR A 152 8.26 21.11 2.58
C TYR A 152 9.52 21.50 1.79
N GLU A 153 9.60 21.15 0.51
CA GLU A 153 10.80 21.38 -0.31
C GLU A 153 11.12 22.87 -0.50
N ALA A 154 10.08 23.72 -0.61
CA ALA A 154 10.27 25.17 -0.70
C ALA A 154 10.89 25.76 0.58
N LEU A 155 10.62 25.16 1.74
CA LEU A 155 11.16 25.57 3.04
C LEU A 155 12.51 24.91 3.35
N HIS A 156 12.78 23.73 2.77
CA HIS A 156 13.94 22.89 3.08
C HIS A 156 14.70 22.42 1.82
N PRO A 157 15.21 23.34 0.98
CA PRO A 157 15.80 22.99 -0.32
C PRO A 157 17.03 22.08 -0.24
N GLU A 158 17.83 22.18 0.84
CA GLU A 158 18.99 21.30 1.03
C GLU A 158 18.58 19.86 1.36
N SER A 159 17.58 19.69 2.24
CA SER A 159 17.01 18.38 2.56
C SER A 159 16.32 17.76 1.34
N ALA A 160 15.57 18.57 0.59
CA ALA A 160 14.91 18.15 -0.65
C ALA A 160 15.91 17.55 -1.64
N LYS A 161 17.02 18.28 -1.88
CA LYS A 161 18.08 17.80 -2.77
C LYS A 161 18.68 16.46 -2.32
N LYS A 162 18.94 16.29 -1.02
CA LYS A 162 19.47 15.02 -0.49
C LYS A 162 18.51 13.86 -0.73
N VAL A 163 17.22 14.09 -0.48
CA VAL A 163 16.18 13.08 -0.70
C VAL A 163 16.07 12.74 -2.19
N ASP A 164 16.15 13.74 -3.07
CA ASP A 164 16.16 13.54 -4.52
C ASP A 164 17.34 12.71 -5.00
N ASP A 165 18.55 13.04 -4.54
CA ASP A 165 19.76 12.32 -4.89
C ASP A 165 19.66 10.85 -4.42
N PHE A 166 19.17 10.62 -3.20
CA PHE A 166 19.01 9.28 -2.62
C PHE A 166 17.96 8.44 -3.37
N LEU A 167 16.80 9.01 -3.72
CA LEU A 167 15.71 8.28 -4.40
C LEU A 167 15.85 8.30 -5.94
N SER A 168 16.93 8.83 -6.49
CA SER A 168 17.11 9.06 -7.93
C SER A 168 17.03 7.79 -8.79
N SER A 169 17.26 6.61 -8.21
CA SER A 169 17.15 5.33 -8.89
C SER A 169 15.72 4.79 -8.99
N LEU A 170 14.76 5.40 -8.27
CA LEU A 170 13.38 4.92 -8.21
C LEU A 170 12.51 5.54 -9.30
N PRO A 171 11.46 4.84 -9.77
CA PRO A 171 10.45 5.45 -10.59
C PRO A 171 9.76 6.60 -9.87
N LEU A 172 9.18 7.46 -10.68
CA LEU A 172 8.83 8.79 -10.28
C LEU A 172 7.71 8.87 -9.22
N GLN A 173 6.68 8.06 -9.42
CA GLN A 173 5.58 7.88 -8.49
C GLN A 173 6.07 7.43 -7.11
N ASP A 174 7.08 6.55 -7.08
CA ASP A 174 7.63 5.96 -5.87
C ASP A 174 8.46 6.99 -5.11
N ARG A 175 9.23 7.81 -5.83
CA ARG A 175 9.93 8.97 -5.25
C ARG A 175 8.96 9.91 -4.55
N LEU A 176 7.83 10.23 -5.17
CA LEU A 176 6.83 11.12 -4.59
C LEU A 176 6.13 10.48 -3.39
N GLY A 177 5.76 9.19 -3.48
CA GLY A 177 5.14 8.46 -2.37
C GLY A 177 6.03 8.43 -1.13
N ILE A 178 7.30 8.04 -1.30
CA ILE A 178 8.28 8.00 -0.19
C ILE A 178 8.56 9.40 0.34
N LYS A 179 8.72 10.42 -0.52
CA LYS A 179 8.88 11.83 -0.10
C LYS A 179 7.71 12.31 0.76
N TYR A 180 6.49 12.04 0.32
CA TYR A 180 5.29 12.41 1.08
C TYR A 180 5.37 11.84 2.50
N LEU A 181 5.57 10.52 2.63
CA LEU A 181 5.66 9.84 3.92
C LEU A 181 6.79 10.41 4.80
N ILE A 182 7.99 10.64 4.25
CA ILE A 182 9.10 11.25 5.01
C ILE A 182 8.75 12.67 5.47
N TYR A 183 8.21 13.52 4.60
CA TYR A 183 8.01 14.95 4.91
C TYR A 183 6.83 15.19 5.85
N THR A 184 5.81 14.31 5.82
CA THR A 184 4.66 14.39 6.70
C THR A 184 4.79 13.56 7.98
N ALA A 185 5.82 12.72 8.10
CA ALA A 185 6.06 11.96 9.33
C ALA A 185 6.24 12.88 10.55
N GLU A 186 5.76 12.40 11.70
CA GLU A 186 5.97 13.05 12.99
C GLU A 186 7.45 12.99 13.39
N GLU A 187 7.87 13.87 14.31
CA GLU A 187 9.19 13.74 14.92
C GLU A 187 9.18 12.62 15.96
N PRO A 188 10.29 11.86 16.12
CA PRO A 188 11.61 12.09 15.50
C PRO A 188 11.79 11.39 14.14
N TYR A 189 10.79 10.66 13.64
CA TYR A 189 10.91 9.80 12.47
C TYR A 189 11.39 10.54 11.22
N ARG A 190 10.82 11.71 10.93
CA ARG A 190 11.26 12.56 9.81
C ARG A 190 12.74 12.94 9.93
N SER A 191 13.15 13.47 11.08
CA SER A 191 14.54 13.90 11.28
C SER A 191 15.52 12.73 11.19
N LEU A 192 15.15 11.55 11.70
CA LEU A 192 15.96 10.34 11.61
C LEU A 192 16.15 9.87 10.17
N CYS A 193 15.06 9.80 9.37
CA CYS A 193 15.14 9.49 7.95
C CYS A 193 16.11 10.43 7.24
N LEU A 194 15.92 11.75 7.40
CA LEU A 194 16.73 12.78 6.75
C LEU A 194 18.20 12.76 7.19
N LYS A 195 18.47 12.41 8.45
CA LYS A 195 19.82 12.34 8.99
C LYS A 195 20.60 11.15 8.43
N TYR A 196 19.97 9.98 8.26
CA TYR A 196 20.67 8.74 7.97
C TYR A 196 20.54 8.22 6.52
N MET A 197 19.64 8.76 5.71
CA MET A 197 19.48 8.33 4.30
C MET A 197 20.77 8.43 3.46
N ASP A 198 21.69 9.34 3.79
CA ASP A 198 22.96 9.50 3.06
C ASP A 198 24.04 8.49 3.47
N LYS A 199 23.75 7.63 4.45
CA LYS A 199 24.68 6.61 4.95
C LYS A 199 24.60 5.30 4.17
N PHE A 200 23.58 5.12 3.34
CA PHE A 200 23.36 3.90 2.57
C PHE A 200 22.80 4.24 1.19
N LYS A 201 22.64 3.22 0.34
CA LYS A 201 22.13 3.38 -1.02
C LYS A 201 21.16 2.28 -1.38
N ILE A 202 20.20 2.60 -2.25
CA ILE A 202 19.32 1.60 -2.87
C ILE A 202 20.12 0.93 -3.99
N THR A 203 20.28 -0.38 -3.94
CA THR A 203 21.05 -1.13 -4.96
C THR A 203 20.23 -2.05 -5.83
N SER A 204 19.03 -2.41 -5.40
CA SER A 204 18.08 -3.19 -6.18
C SER A 204 16.66 -2.84 -5.76
N THR A 205 15.77 -2.78 -6.75
CA THR A 205 14.33 -2.52 -6.59
C THR A 205 13.50 -3.72 -7.06
N ILE A 206 14.12 -4.90 -7.17
CA ILE A 206 13.50 -6.17 -7.53
C ILE A 206 13.93 -7.22 -6.49
N GLU A 207 13.03 -8.16 -6.17
CA GLU A 207 13.19 -9.22 -5.15
C GLU A 207 14.44 -10.13 -5.34
N SER A 208 15.07 -10.06 -6.51
CA SER A 208 16.34 -10.74 -6.79
C SER A 208 17.55 -9.82 -6.53
N GLY A 209 18.13 -9.94 -5.34
CA GLY A 209 19.39 -9.29 -5.01
C GLY A 209 20.51 -9.73 -5.94
N VAL A 210 20.98 -8.83 -6.80
CA VAL A 210 22.09 -9.03 -7.77
C VAL A 210 23.43 -9.39 -7.09
N PHE A 211 23.50 -9.40 -5.74
CA PHE A 211 24.77 -9.50 -5.01
C PHE A 211 24.86 -10.59 -3.91
N THR A 212 23.78 -11.27 -3.50
CA THR A 212 23.86 -12.17 -2.31
C THR A 212 23.34 -13.59 -2.49
N HIS A 213 22.74 -13.97 -3.62
CA HIS A 213 21.98 -15.25 -3.73
C HIS A 213 20.85 -15.39 -2.69
N GLU A 214 20.57 -14.35 -1.91
CA GLU A 214 19.46 -14.26 -0.98
C GLU A 214 18.33 -13.53 -1.70
N SER A 215 17.19 -14.21 -1.87
CA SER A 215 15.93 -13.62 -2.31
C SER A 215 15.29 -12.90 -1.14
N GLY A 216 14.84 -11.66 -1.33
CA GLY A 216 14.09 -10.90 -0.32
C GLY A 216 14.50 -9.42 -0.23
N ALA A 217 13.69 -8.66 0.52
CA ALA A 217 14.04 -7.32 0.94
C ALA A 217 14.96 -7.36 2.17
N PHE A 218 15.98 -6.49 2.20
CA PHE A 218 16.90 -6.37 3.32
C PHE A 218 17.76 -5.10 3.26
N PHE A 219 18.16 -4.62 4.44
CA PHE A 219 19.28 -3.73 4.64
C PHE A 219 20.54 -4.52 5.02
N TRP A 220 21.58 -4.41 4.18
CA TRP A 220 22.86 -5.05 4.43
C TRP A 220 23.90 -4.05 4.92
N HIS A 221 24.12 -4.06 6.24
CA HIS A 221 25.00 -3.12 6.92
C HIS A 221 26.47 -3.17 6.49
N LYS A 222 26.96 -4.29 5.91
CA LYS A 222 28.37 -4.41 5.48
C LYS A 222 28.68 -3.60 4.23
N ASP A 223 27.72 -3.53 3.31
CA ASP A 223 27.87 -2.79 2.05
C ASP A 223 27.06 -1.48 2.04
N ALA A 224 26.35 -1.19 3.12
CA ALA A 224 25.47 -0.04 3.26
C ALA A 224 24.43 0.00 2.14
N THR A 225 23.75 -1.12 1.91
CA THR A 225 22.83 -1.29 0.79
C THR A 225 21.43 -1.65 1.26
N LEU A 226 20.43 -1.09 0.60
CA LEU A 226 19.02 -1.44 0.74
C LEU A 226 18.56 -2.13 -0.55
N VAL A 227 17.92 -3.27 -0.40
CA VAL A 227 17.29 -4.07 -1.46
C VAL A 227 15.83 -4.29 -1.08
N PHE A 228 14.91 -4.08 -2.01
CA PHE A 228 13.48 -4.34 -1.84
C PHE A 228 12.80 -4.48 -3.21
N ASP A 229 11.59 -5.00 -3.27
CA ASP A 229 10.80 -5.01 -4.51
C ASP A 229 9.86 -3.80 -4.53
N ILE A 230 10.08 -2.86 -5.45
CA ILE A 230 9.30 -1.61 -5.47
C ILE A 230 7.86 -1.83 -5.93
N ASP A 231 7.63 -2.80 -6.82
CA ASP A 231 6.30 -3.03 -7.36
C ASP A 231 5.42 -3.74 -6.33
N GLU A 232 5.98 -4.68 -5.57
CA GLU A 232 5.29 -5.29 -4.42
C GLU A 232 5.05 -4.26 -3.32
N ASP A 233 6.05 -3.42 -3.00
CA ASP A 233 5.94 -2.50 -1.88
C ASP A 233 4.93 -1.37 -2.14
N ARG A 234 4.64 -1.05 -3.42
CA ARG A 234 3.61 -0.08 -3.81
C ARG A 234 2.20 -0.52 -3.46
N ILE A 235 1.93 -1.83 -3.49
CA ILE A 235 0.61 -2.42 -3.23
C ILE A 235 0.59 -3.29 -1.96
N ASN A 236 1.62 -3.14 -1.13
CA ASN A 236 1.80 -3.94 0.07
C ASN A 236 0.64 -3.72 1.04
N SER A 237 0.03 -4.83 1.46
CA SER A 237 -1.12 -4.79 2.37
C SER A 237 -0.76 -4.25 3.75
N ARG A 238 0.52 -4.31 4.14
CA ARG A 238 1.05 -3.69 5.37
C ARG A 238 1.11 -2.15 5.29
N GLY A 239 1.07 -1.61 4.07
CA GLY A 239 1.12 -0.19 3.74
C GLY A 239 2.04 0.12 2.57
N GLN A 240 1.72 1.16 1.78
CA GLN A 240 2.57 1.58 0.67
C GLN A 240 3.97 1.93 1.19
N TYR A 241 5.00 1.36 0.57
CA TYR A 241 6.41 1.55 0.91
C TYR A 241 6.79 1.06 2.32
N TYR A 242 5.98 0.19 2.92
CA TYR A 242 6.23 -0.35 4.26
C TYR A 242 7.59 -1.03 4.35
N THR A 243 7.92 -1.91 3.39
CA THR A 243 9.17 -2.67 3.37
C THR A 243 10.35 -1.72 3.28
N PHE A 244 10.28 -0.72 2.40
CA PHE A 244 11.30 0.32 2.31
C PHE A 244 11.55 0.99 3.67
N PHE A 245 10.50 1.35 4.42
CA PHE A 245 10.66 1.99 5.72
C PHE A 245 11.09 1.03 6.84
N HIS A 246 10.67 -0.23 6.79
CA HIS A 246 11.19 -1.29 7.66
C HIS A 246 12.71 -1.41 7.50
N GLU A 247 13.20 -1.55 6.26
CA GLU A 247 14.64 -1.65 5.98
C GLU A 247 15.40 -0.36 6.32
N MET A 248 14.78 0.80 6.10
CA MET A 248 15.31 2.08 6.56
C MET A 248 15.42 2.14 8.09
N GLY A 249 14.48 1.51 8.81
CA GLY A 249 14.52 1.33 10.27
C GLY A 249 15.78 0.60 10.71
N HIS A 250 16.12 -0.52 10.07
CA HIS A 250 17.40 -1.22 10.34
C HIS A 250 18.61 -0.33 10.08
N ALA A 251 18.62 0.43 8.98
CA ALA A 251 19.72 1.33 8.66
C ALA A 251 19.90 2.41 9.73
N ILE A 252 18.80 3.04 10.17
CA ILE A 252 18.78 4.05 11.22
C ILE A 252 19.29 3.47 12.54
N ASP A 253 18.80 2.30 12.95
CA ASP A 253 19.20 1.62 14.18
C ASP A 253 20.69 1.28 14.20
N TYR A 254 21.21 0.77 13.08
CA TYR A 254 22.63 0.47 12.91
C TYR A 254 23.49 1.74 12.98
N TYR A 255 23.20 2.76 12.17
CA TYR A 255 24.05 3.94 12.11
C TYR A 255 23.98 4.79 13.37
N TYR A 256 22.79 4.93 13.98
CA TYR A 256 22.66 5.58 15.27
C TYR A 256 23.43 4.82 16.35
N GLY A 257 23.36 3.49 16.36
CA GLY A 257 24.12 2.64 17.27
C GLY A 257 25.62 2.90 17.18
N LYS A 258 26.18 2.87 15.97
CA LYS A 258 27.60 3.16 15.72
C LYS A 258 28.02 4.55 16.19
N GLU A 259 27.21 5.58 15.93
CA GLU A 259 27.49 6.95 16.37
C GLU A 259 27.50 7.09 17.90
N ASN A 260 26.77 6.22 18.60
CA ASN A 260 26.62 6.24 20.05
C ASN A 260 27.42 5.13 20.76
N GLY A 261 28.43 4.58 20.08
CA GLY A 261 29.39 3.65 20.68
C GLY A 261 28.88 2.21 20.85
N ALA A 262 27.77 1.85 20.20
CA ALA A 262 27.37 0.45 20.06
C ALA A 262 28.26 -0.25 19.03
N ASP A 263 28.57 -1.52 19.27
CA ASP A 263 29.30 -2.35 18.32
C ASP A 263 28.45 -2.72 17.09
N ASP A 264 27.13 -2.53 17.15
CA ASP A 264 26.20 -2.89 16.08
C ASP A 264 24.97 -1.96 16.14
N PHE A 265 23.78 -2.51 16.36
CA PHE A 265 22.50 -1.78 16.41
C PHE A 265 22.26 -1.14 17.78
N TYR A 266 21.63 0.04 17.81
CA TYR A 266 21.29 0.75 19.04
C TYR A 266 20.26 -0.02 19.88
N SER A 267 19.28 -0.66 19.24
CA SER A 267 18.28 -1.55 19.86
C SER A 267 18.92 -2.68 20.68
N SER A 268 20.18 -3.03 20.41
CA SER A 268 20.92 -4.09 21.12
C SER A 268 21.56 -3.62 22.43
N VAL A 269 21.71 -2.31 22.61
CA VAL A 269 22.41 -1.73 23.76
C VAL A 269 21.56 -0.75 24.55
N PHE A 270 20.52 -0.17 23.96
CA PHE A 270 19.61 0.74 24.66
C PHE A 270 18.87 0.01 25.77
N LYS A 271 18.85 0.62 26.97
CA LYS A 271 18.31 0.00 28.17
C LYS A 271 17.39 0.93 28.93
N ILE A 272 16.29 0.35 29.39
CA ILE A 272 15.36 0.95 30.36
C ILE A 272 15.35 0.04 31.57
N ASN A 273 15.60 0.60 32.75
CA ASN A 273 15.66 -0.17 34.01
C ASN A 273 16.63 -1.38 33.94
N GLY A 274 17.72 -1.25 33.16
CA GLY A 274 18.71 -2.30 32.97
C GLY A 274 18.37 -3.38 31.94
N LYS A 275 17.16 -3.35 31.35
CA LYS A 275 16.66 -4.30 30.34
C LYS A 275 16.73 -3.73 28.93
N THR A 276 17.14 -4.58 27.98
CA THR A 276 17.17 -4.32 26.54
C THR A 276 15.79 -4.54 25.90
N LEU A 277 15.60 -4.08 24.66
CA LEU A 277 14.35 -4.33 23.93
C LEU A 277 14.05 -5.84 23.79
N SER A 278 15.08 -6.67 23.59
CA SER A 278 14.92 -8.13 23.55
C SER A 278 14.37 -8.70 24.87
N ASP A 279 14.74 -8.13 26.02
CA ASP A 279 14.21 -8.57 27.32
C ASP A 279 12.72 -8.22 27.47
N TYR A 280 12.31 -7.08 26.90
CA TYR A 280 10.90 -6.67 26.86
C TYR A 280 10.09 -7.51 25.88
N ASN A 281 10.63 -7.82 24.70
CA ASN A 281 9.99 -8.73 23.74
C ASN A 281 9.71 -10.10 24.38
N ILE A 282 10.71 -10.67 25.08
CA ILE A 282 10.54 -11.95 25.80
C ILE A 282 9.47 -11.82 26.89
N GLN A 283 9.50 -10.73 27.67
CA GLN A 283 8.54 -10.49 28.74
C GLN A 283 7.10 -10.40 28.22
N ASP A 284 6.86 -9.66 27.13
CA ASP A 284 5.53 -9.51 26.55
C ASP A 284 4.99 -10.85 26.03
N VAL A 285 5.81 -11.59 25.29
CA VAL A 285 5.45 -12.93 24.79
C VAL A 285 5.14 -13.88 25.96
N GLU A 286 6.00 -13.93 26.99
CA GLU A 286 5.80 -14.76 28.18
C GLU A 286 4.50 -14.40 28.91
N ASN A 287 4.25 -13.10 29.12
CA ASN A 287 3.07 -12.62 29.80
C ASN A 287 1.80 -13.00 29.06
N ASN A 288 1.78 -12.82 27.74
CA ASN A 288 0.64 -13.16 26.90
C ASN A 288 0.39 -14.67 26.91
N VAL A 289 1.42 -15.50 26.68
CA VAL A 289 1.32 -16.96 26.75
C VAL A 289 0.75 -17.41 28.10
N ARG A 290 1.28 -16.90 29.21
CA ARG A 290 0.83 -17.25 30.56
C ARG A 290 -0.60 -16.78 30.84
N GLN A 291 -0.99 -15.62 30.33
CA GLN A 291 -2.36 -15.12 30.45
C GLN A 291 -3.34 -16.03 29.70
N SER A 292 -3.07 -16.34 28.44
CA SER A 292 -3.93 -17.22 27.63
C SER A 292 -4.03 -18.64 28.20
N LEU A 293 -2.91 -19.22 28.65
CA LEU A 293 -2.91 -20.49 29.39
C LEU A 293 -3.72 -20.41 30.68
N GLY A 294 -3.57 -19.31 31.42
CA GLY A 294 -4.31 -19.07 32.67
C GLY A 294 -5.81 -19.02 32.44
N ASP A 295 -6.25 -18.47 31.31
CA ASP A 295 -7.66 -18.44 30.91
C ASP A 295 -8.17 -19.82 30.48
N LEU A 296 -7.39 -20.58 29.71
CA LEU A 296 -7.72 -21.98 29.35
C LEU A 296 -7.88 -22.85 30.61
N LEU A 297 -6.99 -22.71 31.60
CA LEU A 297 -7.04 -23.45 32.85
C LEU A 297 -8.20 -23.06 33.79
N LYS A 298 -8.99 -22.01 33.46
CA LYS A 298 -10.24 -21.68 34.17
C LYS A 298 -11.45 -22.46 33.62
N SER A 299 -11.32 -23.16 32.50
CA SER A 299 -12.42 -23.91 31.89
C SER A 299 -12.91 -25.08 32.77
N GLU A 300 -14.12 -25.58 32.49
CA GLU A 300 -14.73 -26.71 33.22
C GLU A 300 -13.82 -27.94 33.29
N GLU A 301 -13.10 -28.20 32.20
CA GLU A 301 -12.21 -29.34 32.05
C GLU A 301 -11.12 -29.37 33.13
N TYR A 302 -10.64 -28.19 33.56
CA TYR A 302 -9.54 -28.05 34.52
C TYR A 302 -10.01 -27.64 35.91
N LYS A 303 -11.31 -27.66 36.21
CA LYS A 303 -11.83 -27.29 37.54
C LYS A 303 -11.40 -28.23 38.66
N GLY A 304 -11.10 -29.49 38.33
CA GLY A 304 -10.62 -30.48 39.29
C GLY A 304 -9.18 -30.26 39.77
N LEU A 305 -8.39 -29.44 39.07
CA LEU A 305 -7.00 -29.19 39.42
C LEU A 305 -6.86 -28.18 40.56
N SER A 306 -5.95 -28.45 41.48
CA SER A 306 -5.55 -27.51 42.52
C SER A 306 -4.80 -26.31 41.94
N ALA A 307 -4.75 -25.20 42.69
CA ALA A 307 -4.00 -24.01 42.28
C ALA A 307 -2.51 -24.30 42.03
N SER A 308 -1.90 -25.17 42.84
CA SER A 308 -0.51 -25.60 42.66
C SER A 308 -0.28 -26.40 41.39
N GLU A 309 -1.23 -27.25 40.99
CA GLU A 309 -1.14 -28.03 39.74
C GLU A 309 -1.25 -27.09 38.53
N LYS A 310 -2.21 -26.16 38.55
CA LYS A 310 -2.36 -25.15 37.49
C LYS A 310 -1.12 -24.28 37.36
N GLN A 311 -0.54 -23.84 38.48
CA GLN A 311 0.68 -23.06 38.46
C GLN A 311 1.85 -23.86 37.88
N LYS A 312 1.98 -25.14 38.23
CA LYS A 312 3.01 -26.01 37.67
C LYS A 312 2.85 -26.17 36.15
N MET A 313 1.64 -26.36 35.66
CA MET A 313 1.38 -26.46 34.21
C MET A 313 1.69 -25.14 33.49
N LEU A 314 1.32 -24.00 34.08
CA LEU A 314 1.67 -22.68 33.57
C LEU A 314 3.19 -22.52 33.42
N ASP A 315 3.94 -22.85 34.47
CA ASP A 315 5.40 -22.72 34.47
C ASP A 315 6.05 -23.68 33.47
N ASN A 316 5.59 -24.93 33.41
CA ASN A 316 6.11 -25.93 32.49
C ASN A 316 5.89 -25.54 31.03
N ILE A 317 4.67 -25.18 30.65
CA ILE A 317 4.31 -24.85 29.26
C ILE A 317 4.96 -23.53 28.83
N SER A 318 4.87 -22.47 29.66
CA SER A 318 5.50 -21.18 29.30
C SER A 318 7.01 -21.29 29.14
N GLN A 319 7.69 -22.05 30.01
CA GLN A 319 9.12 -22.30 29.85
C GLN A 319 9.43 -23.16 28.61
N ASN A 320 8.54 -24.08 28.24
CA ASN A 320 8.72 -24.90 27.04
C ASN A 320 8.64 -24.05 25.77
N ILE A 321 7.59 -23.22 25.65
CA ILE A 321 7.39 -22.34 24.48
C ILE A 321 8.55 -21.34 24.32
N LEU A 322 9.16 -20.89 25.42
CA LEU A 322 10.24 -19.89 25.39
C LEU A 322 11.66 -20.49 25.28
N LYS A 323 11.85 -21.80 25.47
CA LYS A 323 13.17 -22.44 25.46
C LYS A 323 13.21 -23.52 24.39
N GLN A 324 13.95 -23.23 23.33
CA GLN A 324 14.46 -24.19 22.36
C GLN A 324 14.92 -25.49 23.02
N ASP A 325 14.38 -26.59 22.49
CA ASP A 325 14.85 -27.97 22.61
C ASP A 325 14.61 -28.76 23.92
N GLU A 326 14.14 -29.98 23.67
CA GLU A 326 14.05 -31.18 24.53
C GLU A 326 12.90 -31.31 25.55
N ASN A 327 12.10 -30.28 25.81
CA ASN A 327 11.09 -30.39 26.87
C ASN A 327 9.66 -30.70 26.44
N TYR A 328 9.31 -30.67 25.15
CA TYR A 328 7.92 -30.97 24.76
C TYR A 328 7.56 -32.41 25.16
N ASP A 329 8.46 -33.36 24.90
CA ASP A 329 8.32 -34.76 25.33
C ASP A 329 8.40 -34.94 26.86
N ASN A 330 8.90 -33.93 27.60
CA ASN A 330 8.93 -33.92 29.06
C ASN A 330 7.65 -33.33 29.68
N LEU A 331 6.80 -32.69 28.87
CA LEU A 331 5.46 -32.30 29.28
C LEU A 331 4.59 -33.55 29.45
N SER A 332 3.66 -33.51 30.40
CA SER A 332 2.61 -34.51 30.46
C SER A 332 1.72 -34.42 29.22
N ALA A 333 1.06 -35.52 28.84
CA ALA A 333 0.15 -35.54 27.70
C ALA A 333 -0.93 -34.44 27.75
N LYS A 334 -1.33 -34.01 28.96
CA LYS A 334 -2.29 -32.93 29.15
C LYS A 334 -1.67 -31.54 28.95
N GLU A 335 -0.41 -31.35 29.32
CA GLU A 335 0.33 -30.11 29.05
C GLU A 335 0.65 -29.97 27.56
N GLN A 336 0.99 -31.08 26.89
CA GLN A 336 1.16 -31.14 25.42
C GLN A 336 -0.11 -30.69 24.68
N GLU A 337 -1.27 -31.27 25.00
CA GLU A 337 -2.55 -30.90 24.39
C GLU A 337 -2.90 -29.40 24.59
N LEU A 338 -2.60 -28.86 25.78
CA LEU A 338 -2.80 -27.44 26.07
C LEU A 338 -1.84 -26.55 25.29
N GLN A 339 -0.59 -26.97 25.16
CA GLN A 339 0.39 -26.25 24.36
C GLN A 339 0.00 -26.25 22.88
N ASP A 340 -0.36 -27.39 22.29
CA ASP A 340 -0.82 -27.48 20.89
C ASP A 340 -2.02 -26.56 20.64
N THR A 341 -2.97 -26.53 21.60
CA THR A 341 -4.14 -25.65 21.52
C THR A 341 -3.73 -24.18 21.49
N LEU A 342 -2.73 -23.82 22.31
CA LEU A 342 -2.22 -22.45 22.41
C LEU A 342 -1.43 -22.05 21.14
N GLU A 343 -0.59 -22.94 20.63
CA GLU A 343 0.17 -22.75 19.40
C GLU A 343 -0.78 -22.46 18.23
N ILE A 344 -1.80 -23.31 18.04
CA ILE A 344 -2.81 -23.12 16.99
C ILE A 344 -3.53 -21.78 17.15
N ASP A 345 -3.96 -21.43 18.38
CA ASP A 345 -4.65 -20.17 18.65
C ASP A 345 -3.79 -18.94 18.31
N TYR A 346 -2.51 -18.93 18.71
CA TYR A 346 -1.60 -17.85 18.36
C TYR A 346 -1.24 -17.82 16.87
N THR A 347 -1.04 -18.96 16.23
CA THR A 347 -0.81 -19.04 14.78
C THR A 347 -1.94 -18.35 14.01
N PHE A 348 -3.20 -18.55 14.42
CA PHE A 348 -4.32 -17.83 13.82
C PHE A 348 -4.35 -16.34 14.20
N LYS A 349 -4.16 -16.01 15.47
CA LYS A 349 -4.21 -14.62 15.96
C LYS A 349 -3.11 -13.73 15.40
N LEU A 350 -1.94 -14.29 15.11
CA LEU A 350 -0.78 -13.58 14.58
C LEU A 350 -0.68 -13.68 13.06
N SER A 351 -1.66 -14.30 12.40
CA SER A 351 -1.70 -14.39 10.94
C SER A 351 -2.10 -13.07 10.29
N GLY A 352 -1.66 -12.92 9.03
CA GLY A 352 -2.04 -11.80 8.17
C GLY A 352 -1.20 -10.53 8.34
N PRO A 353 -1.36 -9.58 7.42
CA PRO A 353 -0.54 -8.37 7.34
C PRO A 353 -0.72 -7.42 8.53
N ASP A 354 -1.85 -7.51 9.23
CA ASP A 354 -2.18 -6.68 10.40
C ASP A 354 -1.36 -7.10 11.63
N ASN A 355 -0.93 -8.36 11.69
CA ASN A 355 -0.29 -8.95 12.85
C ASN A 355 1.17 -9.36 12.65
N GLU A 356 1.70 -9.16 11.44
CA GLU A 356 3.05 -9.59 11.06
C GLU A 356 4.13 -9.01 11.99
N SER A 357 4.02 -7.74 12.38
CA SER A 357 4.95 -7.11 13.33
C SER A 357 5.05 -7.82 14.68
N ALA A 358 3.93 -8.27 15.23
CA ALA A 358 3.94 -9.10 16.43
C ALA A 358 4.42 -10.53 16.10
N SER A 359 4.02 -11.08 14.95
CA SER A 359 4.38 -12.43 14.53
C SER A 359 5.90 -12.63 14.44
N ASP A 360 6.64 -11.73 13.82
CA ASP A 360 8.10 -11.88 13.68
C ASP A 360 8.80 -11.93 15.04
N VAL A 361 8.34 -11.11 15.99
CA VAL A 361 8.85 -11.13 17.36
C VAL A 361 8.50 -12.44 18.04
N TYR A 362 7.28 -12.95 17.89
CA TYR A 362 6.86 -14.24 18.45
C TYR A 362 7.67 -15.40 17.86
N GLN A 363 7.91 -15.42 16.55
CA GLN A 363 8.73 -16.43 15.89
C GLN A 363 10.15 -16.44 16.44
N GLY A 364 10.77 -15.27 16.58
CA GLY A 364 12.13 -15.16 17.11
C GLY A 364 12.24 -15.47 18.61
N VAL A 365 11.23 -15.08 19.43
CA VAL A 365 11.22 -15.36 20.88
C VAL A 365 10.90 -16.82 21.18
N THR A 366 9.95 -17.40 20.45
CA THR A 366 9.48 -18.78 20.69
C THR A 366 10.20 -19.82 19.84
N ASN A 367 11.15 -19.40 19.00
CA ASN A 367 11.81 -20.28 18.03
C ASN A 367 10.78 -21.09 17.21
N PHE A 368 9.87 -20.39 16.54
CA PHE A 368 8.85 -21.03 15.71
C PHE A 368 7.94 -22.04 16.42
N THR A 369 7.96 -22.16 17.75
CA THR A 369 6.89 -22.89 18.47
C THR A 369 5.56 -22.21 18.21
N ILE A 370 5.54 -20.88 18.17
CA ILE A 370 4.45 -20.11 17.59
C ILE A 370 4.92 -19.62 16.21
N ASP A 371 4.31 -20.18 15.17
CA ASP A 371 4.65 -19.90 13.78
C ASP A 371 3.39 -19.62 12.95
N SER A 372 3.33 -18.45 12.30
CA SER A 372 2.23 -18.06 11.42
C SER A 372 2.61 -18.07 9.94
N ARG A 373 3.78 -18.58 9.56
CA ARG A 373 4.28 -18.57 8.17
C ARG A 373 3.35 -19.29 7.20
N ASP A 374 2.70 -20.36 7.66
CA ASP A 374 1.66 -21.07 6.91
C ASP A 374 0.47 -20.17 6.51
N TYR A 375 0.36 -18.99 7.13
CA TYR A 375 -0.68 -18.00 6.90
C TYR A 375 -0.15 -16.62 6.46
N GLY A 376 1.09 -16.55 5.96
CA GLY A 376 1.51 -15.53 4.99
C GLY A 376 2.80 -14.77 5.30
N TYR A 377 3.08 -14.47 6.57
CA TYR A 377 4.21 -13.61 6.94
C TYR A 377 5.09 -14.25 8.01
N GLY A 378 6.40 -14.06 7.89
CA GLY A 378 7.41 -14.59 8.82
C GLY A 378 8.77 -14.82 8.18
N HIS A 379 9.77 -15.09 9.02
CA HIS A 379 11.13 -15.38 8.58
C HIS A 379 11.42 -16.89 8.48
N SER A 380 12.31 -17.31 7.58
CA SER A 380 12.74 -18.72 7.51
C SER A 380 13.56 -19.15 8.73
N ASP A 381 13.69 -20.45 8.99
CA ASP A 381 14.43 -20.96 10.17
C ASP A 381 15.88 -20.46 10.21
N GLY A 382 16.52 -20.38 9.04
CA GLY A 382 17.89 -19.90 8.88
C GLY A 382 18.09 -18.41 9.17
N TYR A 383 17.00 -17.65 9.34
CA TYR A 383 17.05 -16.26 9.76
C TYR A 383 17.35 -16.14 11.25
N TRP A 384 16.59 -16.85 12.09
CA TRP A 384 16.72 -16.79 13.54
C TRP A 384 17.83 -17.69 14.09
N PHE A 385 18.15 -18.79 13.38
CA PHE A 385 19.08 -19.81 13.87
C PHE A 385 20.14 -20.21 12.83
N ASP A 386 21.37 -20.42 13.30
CA ASP A 386 22.38 -21.06 12.48
C ASP A 386 22.07 -22.56 12.31
N LYS A 387 22.79 -23.21 11.38
CA LYS A 387 22.71 -24.66 11.15
C LYS A 387 23.00 -25.55 12.38
N ASN A 388 23.51 -24.99 13.47
CA ASN A 388 23.79 -25.69 14.72
C ASN A 388 22.70 -25.40 15.78
N GLY A 389 21.63 -24.68 15.43
CA GLY A 389 20.56 -24.28 16.34
C GLY A 389 20.89 -23.08 17.23
N ASN A 390 22.03 -22.41 17.03
CA ASN A 390 22.34 -21.22 17.82
C ASN A 390 21.55 -20.02 17.28
N ASN A 391 20.94 -19.25 18.18
CA ASN A 391 20.30 -18.00 17.82
C ASN A 391 21.30 -17.04 17.15
N THR A 392 21.05 -16.69 15.90
CA THR A 392 21.87 -15.78 15.07
C THR A 392 21.34 -14.35 15.09
N ASN A 393 20.04 -14.18 15.22
CA ASN A 393 19.37 -12.88 15.20
C ASN A 393 18.49 -12.69 16.43
N LYS A 394 18.62 -11.51 17.04
CA LYS A 394 17.83 -11.12 18.20
C LYS A 394 16.62 -10.32 17.74
N THR A 395 15.48 -10.54 18.41
CA THR A 395 14.18 -9.97 18.05
C THR A 395 14.12 -8.45 18.18
N ASN A 396 15.07 -7.83 18.89
CA ASN A 396 15.12 -6.39 19.09
C ASN A 396 15.32 -5.60 17.79
N LYS A 397 16.10 -6.13 16.83
CA LYS A 397 16.37 -5.47 15.54
C LYS A 397 15.10 -5.42 14.70
N GLU A 398 14.44 -6.57 14.57
CA GLU A 398 13.16 -6.71 13.86
C GLU A 398 12.06 -5.89 14.53
N SER A 399 11.86 -6.04 15.85
CA SER A 399 10.80 -5.30 16.53
C SER A 399 10.94 -3.79 16.34
N PHE A 400 12.16 -3.26 16.35
CA PHE A 400 12.40 -1.84 16.10
C PHE A 400 12.07 -1.45 14.65
N ALA A 401 12.54 -2.23 13.67
CA ALA A 401 12.29 -1.97 12.25
C ALA A 401 10.81 -2.06 11.89
N GLU A 402 10.12 -3.08 12.40
CA GLU A 402 8.67 -3.27 12.34
C GLU A 402 7.93 -2.04 12.87
N PHE A 403 8.24 -1.64 14.11
CA PHE A 403 7.62 -0.46 14.72
C PHE A 403 7.89 0.83 13.94
N PHE A 404 9.13 1.03 13.47
CA PHE A 404 9.51 2.19 12.68
C PHE A 404 8.77 2.23 11.34
N GLY A 405 8.74 1.11 10.61
CA GLY A 405 8.04 0.96 9.34
C GLY A 405 6.56 1.31 9.49
N ARG A 406 5.89 0.73 10.50
CA ARG A 406 4.47 0.99 10.78
C ARG A 406 4.20 2.44 11.13
N LYS A 407 5.08 3.09 11.90
CA LYS A 407 4.96 4.52 12.23
C LYS A 407 5.15 5.44 11.03
N MET A 408 5.98 5.05 10.07
CA MET A 408 6.19 5.80 8.83
C MET A 408 5.00 5.71 7.87
N THR A 409 4.24 4.63 7.91
CA THR A 409 3.13 4.39 6.97
C THR A 409 1.75 4.66 7.55
N VAL A 410 1.65 5.24 8.76
CA VAL A 410 0.35 5.53 9.42
C VAL A 410 -0.53 6.41 8.53
N GLY A 411 -1.75 5.96 8.26
CA GLY A 411 -2.75 6.72 7.49
C GLY A 411 -2.67 6.54 5.97
N ASP A 412 -1.72 5.76 5.47
CA ASP A 412 -1.64 5.34 4.05
C ASP A 412 -2.05 3.86 3.84
N THR A 413 -2.72 3.29 4.84
CA THR A 413 -3.09 1.86 4.88
C THR A 413 -4.55 1.73 5.32
N SER A 414 -5.21 0.63 4.91
CA SER A 414 -6.49 0.21 5.48
C SER A 414 -6.32 -0.68 6.73
N ILE A 415 -5.07 -0.92 7.14
CA ILE A 415 -4.66 -1.95 8.10
C ILE A 415 -3.82 -1.29 9.19
N ASP A 416 -4.21 -1.47 10.45
CA ASP A 416 -3.49 -0.90 11.59
C ASP A 416 -2.51 -1.92 12.19
N GLY A 417 -1.34 -2.07 11.55
CA GLY A 417 -0.30 -2.96 12.07
C GLY A 417 0.24 -2.57 13.46
N LEU A 418 0.03 -1.32 13.89
CA LEU A 418 0.40 -0.90 15.24
C LEU A 418 -0.51 -1.53 16.30
N GLU A 419 -1.75 -1.87 15.96
CA GLU A 419 -2.68 -2.53 16.89
C GLU A 419 -2.13 -3.88 17.36
N SER A 420 -1.45 -4.63 16.48
CA SER A 420 -0.82 -5.90 16.87
C SER A 420 0.34 -5.69 17.85
N ILE A 421 1.17 -4.67 17.64
CA ILE A 421 2.25 -4.30 18.56
C ILE A 421 1.65 -3.84 19.91
N GLU A 422 0.58 -3.04 19.89
CA GLU A 422 -0.10 -2.59 21.10
C GLU A 422 -0.73 -3.74 21.90
N THR A 423 -1.28 -4.72 21.19
CA THR A 423 -1.97 -5.86 21.80
C THR A 423 -0.98 -6.89 22.34
N TYR A 424 0.04 -7.23 21.55
CA TYR A 424 0.91 -8.37 21.83
C TYR A 424 2.29 -7.98 22.37
N LEU A 425 2.71 -6.72 22.21
CA LEU A 425 4.03 -6.22 22.62
C LEU A 425 3.95 -4.86 23.35
N PRO A 426 3.06 -4.67 24.34
CA PRO A 426 2.79 -3.36 24.93
C PRO A 426 3.99 -2.75 25.66
N GLU A 427 4.77 -3.54 26.40
CA GLU A 427 5.93 -3.02 27.14
C GLU A 427 7.10 -2.74 26.19
N SER A 428 7.23 -3.56 25.15
CA SER A 428 8.21 -3.39 24.08
C SER A 428 7.92 -2.14 23.24
N LYS A 429 6.63 -1.84 22.98
CA LYS A 429 6.20 -0.57 22.38
C LYS A 429 6.70 0.61 23.20
N GLU A 430 6.44 0.64 24.50
CA GLU A 430 6.88 1.75 25.37
C GLU A 430 8.42 1.88 25.35
N HIS A 431 9.14 0.76 25.27
CA HIS A 431 10.59 0.75 25.13
C HIS A 431 11.06 1.38 23.80
N MET A 432 10.45 0.99 22.69
CA MET A 432 10.74 1.53 21.35
C MET A 432 10.41 3.02 21.24
N GLU A 433 9.30 3.47 21.82
CA GLU A 433 8.94 4.90 21.88
C GLU A 433 10.02 5.70 22.61
N LYS A 434 10.45 5.27 23.79
CA LYS A 434 11.55 5.92 24.54
C LYS A 434 12.89 5.83 23.84
N MET A 435 13.14 4.73 23.12
CA MET A 435 14.33 4.58 22.29
C MET A 435 14.35 5.66 21.21
N LEU A 436 13.26 5.82 20.46
CA LEU A 436 13.11 6.84 19.42
C LEU A 436 13.19 8.26 20.00
N GLU A 437 12.54 8.53 21.13
CA GLU A 437 12.66 9.81 21.84
C GLU A 437 14.12 10.14 22.18
N SER A 438 14.94 9.15 22.56
CA SER A 438 16.36 9.36 22.83
C SER A 438 17.20 9.61 21.56
N MET A 439 16.66 9.25 20.39
CA MET A 439 17.30 9.44 19.10
C MET A 439 17.00 10.80 18.46
N GLY A 440 15.93 11.46 18.91
CA GLY A 440 15.41 12.74 18.40
C GLY A 440 16.13 14.01 18.84
#